data_AF-U5VTJ0-F1
#
_entry.id   AF-U5VTJ0-F1
#
_cell.length_a   1.000
_cell.length_b   1.000
_cell.length_c   1.000
_cell.angle_alpha   90.00
_cell.angle_beta   90.00
_cell.angle_gamma   90.00
#
_symmetry.space_group_name_H-M   'P 1'
#
loop_
_entity.id
_entity.type
_entity.pdbx_description
1 polymer ?
#
loop_
_entity_poly.entity_id
_entity_poly.type
_entity_poly.pdbx_seq_one_letter_code
_entity_poly.pdbx_strand_id
1 'polypeptide(L)' 'MRCVLCDAEMPFETPPCADGHEQDCPELLCTRCGAAEILAPVTIRVLMSAGGSRIAPQQRRAA' A
#
# COMPACT_ATOMS: atom_id res chain seq x y z
N MET A 1 17.08 -0.52 7.44
CA MET A 1 16.15 -1.68 7.52
C MET A 1 16.96 -2.97 7.44
N ARG A 2 16.33 -4.14 7.58
CA ARG A 2 17.02 -5.42 7.43
C ARG A 2 17.05 -5.83 5.96
N CYS A 3 18.25 -5.93 5.38
CA CYS A 3 18.43 -6.45 4.03
C CYS A 3 18.36 -7.99 4.06
N VAL A 4 17.46 -8.58 3.28
CA VAL A 4 17.27 -10.04 3.24
C VAL A 4 18.47 -10.79 2.65
N LEU A 5 19.24 -10.16 1.76
CA LEU A 5 20.43 -10.77 1.16
C LEU A 5 21.68 -10.67 2.04
N CYS A 6 21.82 -9.57 2.80
CA CYS A 6 22.92 -9.45 3.77
C CYS A 6 22.62 -10.14 5.11
N ASP A 7 21.35 -10.47 5.35
CA ASP A 7 20.82 -11.00 6.61
C ASP A 7 21.11 -10.09 7.83
N ALA A 8 21.21 -8.78 7.61
CA ALA A 8 21.66 -7.80 8.59
C ALA A 8 20.91 -6.47 8.46
N GLU A 9 20.94 -5.65 9.51
CA GLU A 9 20.54 -4.25 9.42
C GLU A 9 21.55 -3.47 8.59
N MET A 10 21.07 -2.78 7.57
CA MET A 10 21.89 -2.02 6.64
C MET A 10 21.33 -0.61 6.40
N PRO A 11 22.17 0.37 6.04
CA PRO A 11 21.74 1.62 5.44
C PRO A 11 21.24 1.36 4.01
N PHE A 12 20.30 2.19 3.59
CA PHE A 12 19.75 2.17 2.24
C PHE A 12 19.75 3.57 1.66
N GLU A 13 19.89 3.66 0.35
CA GLU A 13 19.85 4.92 -0.40
C GLU A 13 18.82 4.84 -1.53
N THR A 14 18.23 5.97 -1.85
CA THR A 14 17.33 6.11 -3.00
C THR A 14 18.18 6.36 -4.25
N PRO A 15 18.12 5.49 -5.27
CA PRO A 15 18.87 5.72 -6.51
C PRO A 15 18.25 6.88 -7.31
N PRO A 16 19.00 7.46 -8.27
CA PRO A 16 18.43 8.41 -9.22
C PRO A 16 17.22 7.79 -9.95
N CYS A 17 16.04 8.37 -9.76
CA CYS A 17 14.79 7.87 -10.34
C CYS A 17 14.36 8.73 -11.53
N ALA A 18 14.22 8.12 -12.71
CA ALA A 18 13.77 8.79 -13.93
C ALA A 18 12.25 9.06 -13.95
N ASP A 19 11.49 8.38 -13.11
CA ASP A 19 10.02 8.46 -13.06
C ASP A 19 9.50 9.72 -12.35
N GLY A 20 10.41 10.58 -11.86
CA GLY A 20 10.04 11.88 -11.30
C GLY A 20 9.45 11.82 -9.89
N HIS A 21 9.75 10.77 -9.12
CA HIS A 21 9.29 10.63 -7.74
C HIS A 21 10.10 11.46 -6.71
N GLU A 22 11.19 12.10 -7.14
CA GLU A 22 12.04 12.95 -6.29
C GLU A 22 12.41 12.27 -4.95
N GLN A 23 11.90 12.79 -3.83
CA GLN A 23 12.15 12.32 -2.46
C GLN A 23 11.21 11.20 -2.03
N ASP A 24 10.11 10.99 -2.76
CA ASP A 24 9.08 9.98 -2.49
C ASP A 24 9.26 8.72 -3.35
N CYS A 25 10.44 8.51 -3.92
CA CYS A 25 10.73 7.32 -4.70
C CYS A 25 10.65 6.07 -3.81
N PRO A 26 9.82 5.07 -4.16
CA PRO A 26 9.66 3.87 -3.34
C PRO A 26 10.85 2.92 -3.44
N GLU A 27 11.82 3.19 -4.32
CA GLU A 27 12.97 2.34 -4.55
C GLU A 27 14.12 2.67 -3.57
N LEU A 28 14.66 1.61 -2.95
CA LEU A 28 15.77 1.69 -2.01
C LEU A 28 16.82 0.62 -2.33
N LEU A 29 18.09 1.01 -2.35
CA LEU A 29 19.23 0.12 -2.55
C LEU A 29 20.01 -0.07 -1.25
N CYS A 30 20.30 -1.32 -0.90
CA CYS A 30 21.22 -1.63 0.20
C CYS A 30 22.63 -1.14 -0.17
N THR A 31 23.21 -0.26 0.64
CA THR A 31 24.51 0.37 0.33
C THR A 31 25.70 -0.59 0.38
N ARG A 32 25.50 -1.84 0.82
CA ARG A 32 26.53 -2.88 0.86
C ARG A 32 26.46 -3.87 -0.30
N CYS A 33 25.29 -4.44 -0.56
CA CYS A 33 25.16 -5.50 -1.57
C CYS A 33 24.44 -5.07 -2.85
N GLY A 34 23.84 -3.88 -2.88
CA GLY A 34 23.09 -3.37 -4.03
C GLY A 34 21.71 -4.00 -4.23
N ALA A 35 21.19 -4.75 -3.25
CA ALA A 35 19.83 -5.29 -3.32
C ALA A 35 18.81 -4.15 -3.39
N ALA A 36 17.89 -4.23 -4.35
CA ALA A 36 16.77 -3.30 -4.51
C ALA A 36 15.54 -3.80 -3.75
N GLU A 37 14.97 -2.93 -2.92
CA GLU A 37 13.72 -3.14 -2.20
C GLU A 37 12.74 -2.00 -2.54
N ILE A 38 11.48 -2.34 -2.84
CA ILE A 38 10.43 -1.36 -3.15
C ILE A 38 9.49 -1.22 -1.95
N LEU A 39 9.49 -0.05 -1.30
CA LEU A 39 8.60 0.28 -0.19
C LEU A 39 7.56 1.31 -0.65
N ALA A 40 6.36 0.83 -1.01
CA ALA A 40 5.24 1.69 -1.36
C ALA A 40 4.15 1.67 -0.27
N PRO A 41 3.52 2.83 0.03
CA PRO A 41 2.40 2.88 0.95
C PRO A 41 1.20 2.08 0.38
N VAL A 42 0.63 1.21 1.20
CA VAL A 42 -0.58 0.45 0.83
C VAL A 42 -1.81 1.32 1.07
N THR A 43 -2.55 1.62 0.01
CA THR A 43 -3.83 2.36 0.12
C THR A 43 -4.99 1.38 0.03
N ILE A 44 -5.79 1.29 1.10
CA ILE A 44 -6.98 0.43 1.15
C ILE A 44 -8.24 1.28 1.03
N ARG A 45 -9.07 0.99 0.04
CA ARG A 45 -10.42 1.58 -0.08
C ARG A 45 -11.44 0.60 0.50
N VAL A 46 -12.00 0.95 1.63
CA VAL A 46 -13.04 0.14 2.28
C VAL A 46 -14.41 0.66 1.84
N LEU A 47 -15.15 -0.17 1.10
CA LEU A 47 -16.57 0.08 0.88
C LEU A 47 -17.33 -0.37 2.13
N MET A 48 -17.80 0.58 2.92
CA MET A 48 -18.68 0.27 4.03
C MET A 48 -20.11 0.09 3.50
N SER A 49 -20.68 -1.09 3.69
CA SER A 49 -22.11 -1.28 3.52
C SER A 49 -22.83 -0.43 4.58
N ALA A 50 -23.71 0.47 4.14
CA ALA A 50 -24.61 1.16 5.04
C ALA A 50 -25.48 0.08 5.72
N GLY A 51 -25.11 -0.28 6.94
CA GLY A 51 -25.85 -1.21 7.79
C GLY A 51 -27.22 -0.63 8.10
N GLY A 52 -28.15 -0.81 7.18
CA GLY A 52 -29.53 -0.40 7.30
C GLY A 52 -30.36 -1.38 6.52
N SER A 53 -30.88 -2.40 7.21
CA SER A 53 -32.00 -3.18 6.70
C SER A 53 -33.15 -2.20 6.49
N ARG A 54 -33.24 -1.62 5.28
CA ARG A 54 -34.42 -0.88 4.85
C ARG A 54 -35.52 -1.93 4.77
N ILE A 55 -36.27 -2.07 5.85
CA ILE A 55 -37.49 -2.87 5.89
C ILE A 55 -38.37 -2.31 4.78
N ALA A 56 -38.48 -3.05 3.67
CA ALA A 56 -39.33 -2.67 2.56
C ALA A 56 -40.76 -2.50 3.09
N PRO A 57 -41.45 -1.39 2.77
CA PRO A 57 -42.82 -1.21 3.21
C PRO A 57 -43.68 -2.34 2.61
N GLN A 58 -44.39 -3.05 3.48
CA GLN A 58 -45.29 -4.13 3.10
C GLN A 58 -46.42 -3.53 2.25
N GLN A 59 -46.37 -3.75 0.94
CA GLN A 59 -47.44 -3.33 0.05
C GLN A 59 -48.74 -4.03 0.48
N ARG A 60 -49.75 -3.23 0.86
CA ARG A 60 -51.08 -3.73 1.20
C ARG A 60 -51.66 -4.43 -0.03
N ARG A 61 -52.02 -5.71 0.10
CA ARG A 61 -52.80 -6.42 -0.92
C ARG A 61 -54.21 -5.81 -0.99
N ALA A 62 -54.67 -5.51 -2.20
CA ALA A 62 -56.07 -5.14 -2.45
C ALA A 62 -56.97 -6.35 -2.20
N ALA A 63 -58.16 -6.07 -1.64
CA ALA A 63 -59.20 -7.04 -1.28
C ALA A 63 -59.95 -7.56 -2.52
#